data_AF-A0A5J4V2W2-F1
#
_entry.id   AF-A0A5J4V2W2-F1
#
_cell.length_a   1.000
_cell.length_b   1.000
_cell.length_c   1.000
_cell.angle_alpha   90.00
_cell.angle_beta   90.00
_cell.angle_gamma   90.00
#
_symmetry.space_group_name_H-M   'P 1'
#
loop_
_entity.id
_entity.type
_entity.pdbx_description
1 polymer ?
#
loop_
_entity_poly.entity_id
_entity_poly.type
_entity_poly.pdbx_seq_one_letter_code
_entity_poly.pdbx_strand_id
1 'polypeptide(L)'
;MSNVYIDEALLDAAGLSEFPELYAYIHEREPKPIVDGIANQIIVGPQYLQDQVKDNDDKLNVQPIPQPIVPVEIPQVQIFKIPKSQLAPNVQMYNPADEYFYFYKLRNKVVYNIGLYLSNDFMGFVFTNFLEELYPFSKHALVLGDDVGHKQNVMGYISEKGPYLGVSIGSVDQVTSIKGNTHVAIAGVYYTDQEPLKRATNDVNGDGKINIVDD
;
A
#
# COMPACT_ATOMS: atom_id res chain seq x y z
N MET A 1 -7.71 -45.57 29.08
CA MET A 1 -6.61 -44.76 29.62
C MET A 1 -5.37 -45.12 28.83
N SER A 2 -4.94 -44.25 27.90
CA SER A 2 -3.67 -44.42 27.20
C SER A 2 -2.59 -43.68 27.98
N ASN A 3 -1.69 -44.43 28.62
CA ASN A 3 -0.39 -43.86 28.96
C ASN A 3 0.26 -43.45 27.64
N VAL A 4 0.54 -42.16 27.45
CA VAL A 4 1.36 -41.71 26.32
C VAL A 4 2.80 -42.04 26.70
N TYR A 5 3.18 -43.28 26.43
CA TYR A 5 4.57 -43.74 26.48
C TYR A 5 5.21 -43.35 25.16
N ILE A 6 6.34 -42.66 25.20
CA ILE A 6 7.09 -42.34 23.99
C ILE A 6 7.74 -43.65 23.53
N ASP A 7 7.39 -44.09 22.32
CA ASP A 7 7.91 -45.34 21.75
C ASP A 7 9.42 -45.18 21.48
N GLU A 8 10.25 -46.03 22.09
CA GLU A 8 11.71 -46.04 21.92
C GLU A 8 12.13 -46.22 20.46
N ALA A 9 11.31 -46.90 19.63
CA ALA A 9 11.56 -47.01 18.19
C ALA A 9 11.43 -45.66 17.47
N LEU A 10 10.63 -44.74 18.01
CA LEU A 10 10.44 -43.40 17.45
C LEU A 10 11.60 -42.47 17.83
N LEU A 11 12.19 -42.66 19.02
CA LEU A 11 13.39 -41.95 19.47
C LEU A 11 14.63 -42.38 18.68
N ASP A 12 14.75 -43.69 18.39
CA ASP A 12 15.83 -44.23 17.57
C ASP A 12 15.71 -43.81 16.10
N ALA A 13 14.49 -43.83 15.53
CA ALA A 13 14.22 -43.33 14.18
C ALA A 13 14.52 -41.83 14.01
N ALA A 14 14.40 -41.04 15.09
CA ALA A 14 14.74 -39.62 15.12
C ALA A 14 16.26 -39.37 15.26
N GLY A 15 17.09 -40.42 15.38
CA GLY A 15 18.54 -40.30 15.53
C GLY A 15 18.98 -39.76 16.90
N LEU A 16 18.10 -39.76 17.89
CA LEU A 16 18.38 -39.22 19.22
C LEU A 16 19.30 -40.14 20.05
N SER A 17 19.48 -41.39 19.61
CA SER A 17 20.44 -42.35 20.18
C SER A 17 21.91 -41.94 19.96
N GLU A 18 22.19 -41.05 18.99
CA GLU A 18 23.53 -40.49 18.75
C GLU A 18 23.87 -39.29 19.67
N PHE A 19 22.91 -38.80 20.46
CA PHE A 19 23.07 -37.66 21.36
C PHE A 19 22.68 -38.04 22.80
N PRO A 20 23.60 -38.65 23.57
CA PRO A 20 23.32 -39.18 24.91
C PRO A 20 22.77 -38.14 25.88
N GLU A 21 23.21 -36.89 25.72
CA GLU A 21 22.81 -35.75 26.55
C GLU A 21 21.35 -35.33 26.30
N LEU A 22 20.89 -35.40 25.05
CA LEU A 22 19.52 -35.08 24.67
C LEU A 22 18.56 -36.22 25.02
N TYR A 23 19.01 -37.47 24.85
CA TYR A 23 18.27 -38.65 25.30
C TYR A 23 18.04 -38.62 26.81
N ALA A 24 19.09 -38.35 27.59
CA ALA A 24 18.99 -38.24 29.05
C ALA A 24 18.05 -37.10 29.48
N TYR A 25 18.11 -35.94 28.82
CA TYR A 25 17.25 -34.80 29.12
C TYR A 25 15.76 -35.08 28.87
N ILE A 26 15.42 -35.83 27.82
CA ILE A 26 14.03 -36.19 27.50
C ILE A 26 13.53 -37.25 28.47
N HIS A 27 14.34 -38.27 28.79
CA HIS A 27 13.99 -39.31 29.77
C HIS A 27 13.81 -38.75 31.18
N GLU A 28 14.64 -37.79 31.58
CA GLU A 28 14.54 -37.15 32.89
C GLU A 28 13.30 -36.25 33.02
N ARG A 29 12.74 -35.82 31.87
CA ARG A 29 11.52 -35.01 31.77
C ARG A 29 10.28 -35.81 31.41
N GLU A 30 10.40 -37.13 31.23
CA GLU A 30 9.20 -37.96 31.21
C GLU A 30 8.44 -37.77 32.52
N PRO A 31 7.12 -37.50 32.45
CA PRO A 31 6.33 -37.36 33.65
C PRO A 31 6.34 -38.70 34.39
N LYS A 32 7.01 -38.73 35.55
CA LYS A 32 6.95 -39.89 36.46
C LYS A 32 5.49 -40.24 36.73
N PRO A 33 5.13 -41.54 36.77
CA PRO A 33 3.77 -41.93 37.08
C PRO A 33 3.40 -41.32 38.43
N ILE A 34 2.25 -40.66 38.47
CA ILE A 34 1.69 -40.05 39.68
C ILE A 34 1.33 -41.22 40.61
N VAL A 35 2.25 -41.59 41.49
CA VAL A 35 2.06 -42.70 42.44
C VAL A 35 1.41 -42.23 43.75
N ASP A 36 1.25 -40.92 43.99
CA ASP A 36 0.62 -40.47 45.24
C ASP A 36 -0.21 -39.19 45.06
N GLY A 37 -1.52 -39.28 45.30
CA GLY A 37 -2.42 -38.12 45.37
C GLY A 37 -3.73 -38.24 44.59
N ILE A 38 -4.65 -39.09 45.04
CA ILE A 38 -6.07 -39.15 44.61
C ILE A 38 -6.86 -37.94 45.17
N ALA A 39 -6.39 -36.69 44.98
CA ALA A 39 -7.04 -35.53 45.59
C ALA A 39 -7.45 -34.41 44.64
N ASN A 40 -6.89 -34.31 43.43
CA ASN A 40 -7.22 -33.20 42.52
C ASN A 40 -7.51 -33.64 41.08
N GLN A 41 -8.15 -34.79 40.90
CA GLN A 41 -8.89 -35.00 39.65
C GLN A 41 -10.15 -34.14 39.76
N ILE A 42 -10.20 -33.04 38.99
CA ILE A 42 -11.46 -32.37 38.70
C ILE A 42 -12.31 -33.42 37.98
N ILE A 43 -13.20 -34.07 38.72
CA ILE A 43 -14.21 -34.96 38.15
C ILE A 43 -15.16 -34.03 37.39
N VAL A 44 -14.93 -33.88 36.08
CA VAL A 44 -15.90 -33.25 35.18
C VAL A 44 -17.08 -34.20 35.05
N GLY A 45 -18.05 -34.05 35.96
CA GLY A 45 -19.33 -34.73 35.84
C GLY A 45 -20.13 -34.17 34.67
N PRO A 46 -21.01 -34.96 34.03
CA PRO A 46 -21.84 -34.51 32.90
C PRO A 46 -22.68 -33.26 33.22
N GLN A 47 -22.98 -33.00 34.50
CA GLN A 47 -23.69 -31.80 34.95
C GLN A 47 -22.89 -30.51 34.75
N TYR A 48 -21.57 -30.51 35.02
CA TYR A 48 -20.73 -29.31 34.94
C TYR A 48 -20.48 -28.86 33.49
N LEU A 49 -20.43 -29.81 32.55
CA LEU A 49 -20.24 -29.51 31.14
C LEU A 49 -21.50 -28.90 30.51
N GLN A 50 -22.70 -29.36 30.90
CA GLN A 50 -23.95 -28.78 30.40
C GLN A 50 -24.19 -27.38 30.95
N ASP A 51 -23.87 -27.13 32.22
CA ASP A 51 -23.96 -25.79 32.80
C ASP A 51 -22.97 -24.83 32.15
N GLN A 52 -21.75 -25.29 31.83
CA GLN A 52 -20.77 -24.49 31.08
C GLN A 52 -21.19 -24.22 29.63
N VAL A 53 -21.73 -25.21 28.94
CA VAL A 53 -22.26 -25.02 27.58
C VAL A 53 -23.42 -24.03 27.61
N LYS A 54 -24.28 -24.11 28.63
CA LYS A 54 -25.41 -23.19 28.79
C LYS A 54 -24.99 -21.77 29.15
N ASP A 55 -24.04 -21.59 30.07
CA ASP A 55 -23.47 -20.28 30.39
C ASP A 55 -22.75 -19.66 29.18
N ASN A 56 -22.08 -20.48 28.36
CA ASN A 56 -21.48 -20.02 27.10
C ASN A 56 -22.54 -19.66 26.04
N ASP A 57 -23.61 -20.43 25.92
CA ASP A 57 -24.72 -20.19 24.97
C ASP A 57 -25.51 -18.92 25.36
N ASP A 58 -25.77 -18.72 26.65
CA ASP A 58 -26.41 -17.51 27.19
C ASP A 58 -25.50 -16.28 26.97
N LYS A 59 -24.17 -16.40 27.13
CA LYS A 59 -23.22 -15.32 26.83
C LYS A 59 -23.10 -15.00 25.34
N LEU A 60 -23.25 -16.00 24.48
CA LEU A 60 -23.26 -15.83 23.02
C LEU A 60 -24.58 -15.22 22.52
N ASN A 61 -25.73 -15.57 23.12
CA ASN A 61 -27.04 -15.00 22.80
C ASN A 61 -27.21 -13.54 23.26
N VAL A 62 -26.36 -13.05 24.17
CA VAL A 62 -26.36 -11.64 24.62
C VAL A 62 -25.48 -10.75 23.72
N GLN A 63 -24.65 -11.32 22.84
CA GLN A 63 -23.93 -10.52 21.85
C GLN A 63 -24.94 -9.98 20.82
N PRO A 64 -24.88 -8.68 20.48
CA PRO A 64 -25.61 -8.17 19.34
C PRO A 64 -25.22 -9.00 18.12
N ILE A 65 -26.21 -9.46 17.35
CA ILE A 65 -25.99 -10.10 16.05
C ILE A 65 -24.92 -9.28 15.33
N PRO A 66 -23.78 -9.88 14.91
CA PRO A 66 -22.75 -9.15 14.19
C PRO A 66 -23.44 -8.41 13.05
N GLN A 67 -23.37 -7.09 13.07
CA GLN A 67 -23.95 -6.30 11.99
C GLN A 67 -23.36 -6.81 10.68
N PRO A 68 -24.17 -6.99 9.63
CA PRO A 68 -23.65 -7.40 8.33
C PRO A 68 -22.45 -6.52 8.00
N ILE A 69 -21.30 -7.14 7.78
CA ILE A 69 -20.10 -6.40 7.37
C ILE A 69 -20.49 -5.73 6.06
N VAL A 70 -20.69 -4.42 6.09
CA VAL A 70 -20.93 -3.64 4.87
C VAL A 70 -19.70 -3.85 4.01
N PRO A 71 -19.83 -4.36 2.78
CA PRO A 71 -18.68 -4.52 1.90
C PRO A 71 -17.99 -3.16 1.78
N VAL A 72 -16.70 -3.11 2.12
CA VAL A 72 -15.90 -1.91 1.86
C VAL A 72 -15.91 -1.70 0.36
N GLU A 73 -16.44 -0.56 -0.08
CA GLU A 73 -16.51 -0.22 -1.49
C GLU A 73 -15.09 -0.26 -2.08
N ILE A 74 -14.86 -1.16 -3.03
CA ILE A 74 -13.56 -1.28 -3.67
C ILE A 74 -13.40 -0.05 -4.57
N PRO A 75 -12.42 0.84 -4.30
CA PRO A 75 -12.29 2.07 -5.06
C PRO A 75 -12.03 1.74 -6.52
N GLN A 76 -12.89 2.23 -7.41
CA GLN A 76 -12.72 2.04 -8.85
C GLN A 76 -11.73 3.07 -9.40
N VAL A 77 -10.93 2.66 -10.39
CA VAL A 77 -10.07 3.57 -11.15
C VAL A 77 -10.95 4.41 -12.07
N GLN A 78 -10.86 5.73 -11.93
CA GLN A 78 -11.50 6.69 -12.83
C GLN A 78 -10.54 7.04 -13.97
N ILE A 79 -11.04 7.04 -15.21
CA ILE A 79 -10.25 7.35 -16.41
C ILE A 79 -10.69 8.71 -16.94
N PHE A 80 -9.77 9.67 -16.89
CA PHE A 80 -9.96 10.99 -17.47
C PHE A 80 -9.28 11.06 -18.83
N LYS A 81 -9.95 11.72 -19.78
CA LYS A 81 -9.47 11.87 -21.17
C LYS A 81 -9.34 13.35 -21.50
N ILE A 82 -8.16 13.77 -21.95
CA ILE A 82 -7.93 15.11 -22.47
C ILE A 82 -7.73 14.99 -23.99
N PRO A 83 -8.57 15.62 -24.83
CA PRO A 83 -8.46 15.48 -26.28
C PRO A 83 -7.24 16.23 -26.82
N LYS A 84 -6.66 15.73 -27.93
CA LYS A 84 -5.51 16.36 -28.57
C LYS A 84 -5.73 17.80 -29.04
N SER A 85 -6.99 18.20 -29.22
CA SER A 85 -7.36 19.59 -29.54
C SER A 85 -7.07 20.59 -28.42
N GLN A 86 -6.82 20.11 -27.20
CA GLN A 86 -6.43 20.91 -26.04
C GLN A 86 -4.91 21.04 -25.89
N LEU A 87 -4.12 20.64 -26.89
CA LEU A 87 -2.67 20.85 -26.87
C LEU A 87 -2.32 22.31 -27.14
N ALA A 88 -1.29 22.79 -26.45
CA ALA A 88 -0.70 24.08 -26.74
C ALA A 88 -0.10 24.13 -28.16
N PRO A 89 0.03 25.33 -28.76
CA PRO A 89 0.68 25.49 -30.06
C PRO A 89 2.08 24.85 -30.07
N ASN A 90 2.48 24.30 -31.22
CA ASN A 90 3.75 23.60 -31.45
C ASN A 90 3.94 22.26 -30.71
N VAL A 91 2.99 21.85 -29.88
CA VAL A 91 2.96 20.55 -29.22
C VAL A 91 2.07 19.59 -30.00
N GLN A 92 2.56 18.38 -30.24
CA GLN A 92 1.85 17.31 -30.93
C GLN A 92 1.89 16.03 -30.08
N MET A 93 0.93 15.13 -30.31
CA MET A 93 1.03 13.78 -29.77
C MET A 93 2.20 13.04 -30.44
N TYR A 94 2.93 12.24 -29.66
CA TYR A 94 3.97 11.35 -30.20
C TYR A 94 3.39 10.40 -31.27
N ASN A 95 2.24 9.79 -30.97
CA ASN A 95 1.50 8.98 -31.91
C ASN A 95 0.33 9.81 -32.48
N PRO A 96 0.37 10.20 -33.77
CA PRO A 96 -0.67 11.05 -34.36
C PRO A 96 -2.03 10.34 -34.51
N ALA A 97 -2.04 9.01 -34.47
CA ALA A 97 -3.27 8.22 -34.51
C ALA A 97 -4.08 8.29 -33.21
N ASP A 98 -3.44 8.65 -32.10
CA ASP A 98 -4.13 8.82 -30.82
C ASP A 98 -5.00 10.08 -30.84
N GLU A 99 -6.07 10.04 -30.05
CA GLU A 99 -7.07 11.12 -29.99
C GLU A 99 -7.14 11.78 -28.60
N TYR A 100 -6.70 11.04 -27.57
CA TYR A 100 -6.78 11.45 -26.18
C TYR A 100 -5.51 11.11 -25.40
N PHE A 101 -5.19 11.95 -24.43
CA PHE A 101 -4.31 11.62 -23.32
C PHE A 101 -5.13 11.03 -22.16
N TYR A 102 -4.59 10.02 -21.51
CA TYR A 102 -5.27 9.29 -20.44
C TYR A 102 -4.62 9.57 -19.09
N PHE A 103 -5.46 9.89 -18.11
CA PHE A 103 -5.08 10.00 -16.71
C PHE A 103 -5.92 9.01 -15.90
N TYR A 104 -5.25 8.19 -15.10
CA TYR A 104 -5.88 7.17 -14.27
C TYR A 104 -5.85 7.65 -12.83
N LYS A 105 -7.01 7.89 -12.24
CA LYS A 105 -7.15 8.33 -10.85
C LYS A 105 -7.72 7.22 -10.00
N LEU A 106 -7.02 6.86 -8.93
CA LEU A 106 -7.49 5.95 -7.89
C LEU A 106 -7.47 6.69 -6.55
N ARG A 107 -8.66 6.96 -5.99
CA ARG A 107 -8.83 7.87 -4.85
C ARG A 107 -8.17 9.22 -5.14
N ASN A 108 -7.11 9.59 -4.42
CA ASN A 108 -6.36 10.81 -4.60
C ASN A 108 -5.12 10.66 -5.48
N LYS A 109 -4.75 9.45 -5.88
CA LYS A 109 -3.54 9.18 -6.66
C LYS A 109 -3.84 9.24 -8.15
N VAL A 110 -3.08 10.04 -8.89
CA VAL A 110 -3.18 10.16 -10.36
C VAL A 110 -1.93 9.60 -11.02
N VAL A 111 -2.10 8.74 -12.01
CA VAL A 111 -1.03 8.14 -12.83
C VAL A 111 -1.28 8.48 -14.30
N TYR A 112 -0.22 8.83 -15.01
CA TYR A 112 -0.30 9.22 -16.42
C TYR A 112 0.99 8.91 -17.16
N ASN A 113 0.84 8.72 -18.48
CA ASN A 113 1.93 8.60 -19.44
C ASN A 113 1.57 9.46 -20.64
N ILE A 114 2.47 10.37 -21.01
CA ILE A 114 2.27 11.35 -22.08
C ILE A 114 3.47 11.29 -23.01
N GLY A 115 3.24 10.97 -24.27
CA GLY A 115 4.21 11.09 -25.34
C GLY A 115 3.93 12.32 -26.19
N LEU A 116 4.91 13.20 -26.32
CA LEU A 116 4.82 14.45 -27.07
C LEU A 116 5.89 14.55 -28.15
N TYR A 117 5.57 15.31 -29.18
CA TYR A 117 6.51 15.80 -30.18
C TYR A 117 6.46 17.33 -30.21
N LEU A 118 7.60 17.97 -29.98
CA LEU A 118 7.76 19.42 -29.99
C LEU A 118 8.30 19.83 -31.37
N SER A 119 7.46 20.40 -32.20
CA SER A 119 7.83 20.75 -33.59
C SER A 119 8.72 21.99 -33.70
N ASN A 120 8.62 22.90 -32.74
CA ASN A 120 9.42 24.13 -32.63
C ASN A 120 9.94 24.27 -31.20
N ASP A 121 10.81 25.26 -30.98
CA ASP A 121 11.25 25.62 -29.64
C ASP A 121 10.04 25.87 -28.73
N PHE A 122 10.03 25.22 -27.56
CA PHE A 122 8.87 25.18 -26.69
C PHE A 122 9.24 25.42 -25.23
N MET A 123 8.44 26.27 -24.59
CA MET A 123 8.45 26.52 -23.15
C MET A 123 7.04 26.88 -22.74
N GLY A 124 6.43 26.11 -21.84
CA GLY A 124 5.04 26.37 -21.46
C GLY A 124 4.29 25.16 -20.96
N PHE A 125 2.99 25.40 -20.75
CA PHE A 125 2.03 24.34 -20.43
C PHE A 125 1.69 23.51 -21.67
N VAL A 126 1.67 22.20 -21.52
CA VAL A 126 1.38 21.22 -22.58
C VAL A 126 -0.07 21.33 -23.05
N PHE A 127 -0.99 21.62 -22.14
CA PHE A 127 -2.42 21.76 -22.42
C PHE A 127 -2.88 23.21 -22.31
N THR A 128 -3.85 23.59 -23.13
CA THR A 128 -4.54 24.89 -23.07
C THR A 128 -5.51 24.96 -21.89
N ASN A 129 -6.06 23.82 -21.47
CA ASN A 129 -6.90 23.68 -20.30
C ASN A 129 -6.61 22.35 -19.60
N PHE A 130 -6.62 22.35 -18.27
CA PHE A 130 -6.40 21.16 -17.46
C PHE A 130 -7.62 20.88 -16.57
N LEU A 131 -7.90 19.60 -16.32
CA LEU A 131 -9.11 19.19 -15.60
C LEU A 131 -8.94 19.40 -14.09
N GLU A 132 -9.93 20.03 -13.46
CA GLU A 132 -9.91 20.34 -12.01
C GLU A 132 -9.79 19.08 -11.15
N GLU A 133 -10.43 17.99 -11.58
CA GLU A 133 -10.36 16.70 -10.90
C GLU A 133 -8.96 16.09 -10.90
N LEU A 134 -8.06 16.59 -11.75
CA LEU A 134 -6.67 16.18 -11.88
C LEU A 134 -5.71 17.18 -11.24
N TYR A 135 -6.16 18.24 -10.58
CA TYR A 135 -5.22 19.20 -9.98
C TYR A 135 -4.36 18.52 -8.91
N PRO A 136 -3.03 18.64 -9.00
CA PRO A 136 -2.17 18.14 -7.95
C PRO A 136 -2.32 19.00 -6.68
N PHE A 137 -2.18 18.38 -5.51
CA PHE A 137 -2.24 19.08 -4.22
C PHE A 137 -1.24 20.24 -4.13
N SER A 138 -0.06 20.05 -4.72
CA SER A 138 1.01 21.03 -4.80
C SER A 138 1.71 20.92 -6.16
N LYS A 139 2.63 21.83 -6.48
CA LYS A 139 3.47 21.66 -7.67
C LYS A 139 4.35 20.43 -7.50
N HIS A 140 4.25 19.48 -8.43
CA HIS A 140 5.07 18.27 -8.43
C HIS A 140 6.10 18.37 -9.55
N ALA A 141 7.39 18.22 -9.22
CA ALA A 141 8.46 18.23 -10.21
C ALA A 141 8.33 17.03 -11.16
N LEU A 142 8.58 17.28 -12.45
CA LEU A 142 8.71 16.27 -13.49
C LEU A 142 10.21 16.21 -13.84
N VAL A 143 10.85 15.10 -13.48
CA VAL A 143 12.20 14.83 -13.96
C VAL A 143 12.05 14.21 -15.34
N LEU A 144 12.42 14.99 -16.35
CA LEU A 144 12.29 14.61 -17.75
C LEU A 144 13.69 14.31 -18.28
N GLY A 145 13.78 13.33 -19.18
CA GLY A 145 15.08 12.83 -19.64
C GLY A 145 15.96 13.87 -20.32
N ASP A 146 17.22 13.48 -20.58
CA ASP A 146 18.15 14.27 -21.39
C ASP A 146 17.76 14.20 -22.87
N ASP A 147 17.71 15.35 -23.53
CA ASP A 147 17.72 15.38 -24.99
C ASP A 147 19.17 15.21 -25.48
N VAL A 148 19.53 13.97 -25.77
CA VAL A 148 20.87 13.58 -26.24
C VAL A 148 21.30 14.37 -27.49
N GLY A 149 20.35 14.78 -28.33
CA GLY A 149 20.62 15.54 -29.56
C GLY A 149 21.07 16.97 -29.29
N HIS A 150 20.42 17.64 -28.34
CA HIS A 150 20.70 19.05 -28.01
C HIS A 150 21.50 19.24 -26.72
N LYS A 151 21.80 18.16 -25.97
CA LYS A 151 22.50 18.16 -24.68
C LYS A 151 21.80 19.06 -23.65
N GLN A 152 20.47 18.92 -23.55
CA GLN A 152 19.63 19.73 -22.69
C GLN A 152 18.96 18.86 -21.63
N ASN A 153 19.09 19.26 -20.36
CA ASN A 153 18.31 18.70 -19.27
C ASN A 153 16.89 19.27 -19.33
N VAL A 154 15.96 18.49 -19.88
CA VAL A 154 14.55 18.84 -19.88
C VAL A 154 14.04 18.68 -18.44
N MET A 155 13.37 19.70 -17.93
CA MET A 155 12.69 19.63 -16.64
C MET A 155 11.26 20.14 -16.80
N GLY A 156 10.42 19.77 -15.85
CA GLY A 156 9.08 20.27 -15.80
C GLY A 156 8.52 20.24 -14.40
N TYR A 157 7.28 20.68 -14.30
CA TYR A 157 6.44 20.42 -13.14
C TYR A 157 5.01 20.24 -13.63
N ILE A 158 4.17 19.65 -12.80
CA ILE A 158 2.72 19.67 -12.99
C ILE A 158 2.09 20.53 -11.90
N SER A 159 1.14 21.38 -12.31
CA SER A 159 0.35 22.21 -11.42
C SER A 159 -1.13 22.16 -11.82
N GLU A 160 -1.96 22.99 -11.20
CA GLU A 160 -3.35 23.23 -11.57
C GLU A 160 -3.53 23.65 -13.04
N LYS A 161 -2.48 24.16 -13.70
CA LYS A 161 -2.51 24.49 -15.14
C LYS A 161 -2.06 23.33 -16.04
N GLY A 162 -1.78 22.17 -15.46
CA GLY A 162 -1.27 20.98 -16.15
C GLY A 162 0.26 20.90 -16.19
N PRO A 163 0.81 19.98 -17.01
CA PRO A 163 2.25 19.81 -17.17
C PRO A 163 2.88 21.04 -17.83
N TYR A 164 3.93 21.57 -17.22
CA TYR A 164 4.77 22.64 -17.75
C TYR A 164 6.14 22.07 -18.09
N LEU A 165 6.67 22.43 -19.26
CA LEU A 165 7.95 21.95 -19.77
C LEU A 165 8.92 23.10 -20.06
N GLY A 166 10.20 22.87 -19.78
CA GLY A 166 11.31 23.75 -20.14
C GLY A 166 12.66 23.04 -19.98
N VAL A 167 13.75 23.75 -20.26
CA VAL A 167 15.12 23.28 -20.02
C VAL A 167 15.64 23.96 -18.77
N SER A 168 16.14 23.20 -17.81
CA SER A 168 16.75 23.80 -16.62
C SER A 168 18.10 24.43 -16.97
N ILE A 169 18.31 25.65 -16.50
CA ILE A 169 19.62 26.32 -16.58
C ILE A 169 20.36 26.35 -15.23
N GLY A 170 20.03 25.42 -14.32
CA GLY A 170 20.69 25.28 -13.02
C GLY A 170 19.82 25.66 -11.81
N SER A 171 18.55 25.98 -12.02
CA SER A 171 17.52 26.16 -10.98
C SER A 171 16.15 25.74 -11.53
N VAL A 172 15.22 25.35 -10.65
CA VAL A 172 13.83 24.98 -11.02
C VAL A 172 13.03 26.21 -11.48
N ASP A 173 13.41 27.40 -11.00
CA ASP A 173 12.76 28.67 -11.35
C ASP A 173 13.37 29.33 -12.59
N GLN A 174 14.50 28.83 -13.06
CA GLN A 174 15.17 29.31 -14.26
C GLN A 174 15.09 28.23 -15.33
N VAL A 175 14.10 28.38 -16.20
CA VAL A 175 13.87 27.51 -17.34
C VAL A 175 13.96 28.28 -18.64
N THR A 176 14.49 27.63 -19.67
CA THR A 176 14.52 28.14 -21.05
C THR A 176 13.78 27.20 -21.99
N SER A 177 13.72 27.55 -23.27
CA SER A 177 13.02 26.74 -24.28
C SER A 177 13.76 25.45 -24.59
N ILE A 178 12.99 24.35 -24.61
CA ILE A 178 13.39 23.08 -25.21
C ILE A 178 13.50 23.32 -26.70
N LYS A 179 14.56 22.81 -27.34
CA LYS A 179 14.71 22.91 -28.79
C LYS A 179 13.62 22.13 -29.52
N GLY A 180 13.19 22.64 -30.67
CA GLY A 180 12.24 21.93 -31.55
C GLY A 180 12.80 20.63 -32.11
N ASN A 181 11.94 19.86 -32.79
CA ASN A 181 12.19 18.50 -33.26
C ASN A 181 12.55 17.51 -32.14
N THR A 182 12.00 17.74 -30.95
CA THR A 182 12.28 16.93 -29.74
C THR A 182 11.10 16.05 -29.40
N HIS A 183 11.39 14.78 -29.09
CA HIS A 183 10.39 13.86 -28.54
C HIS A 183 10.49 13.87 -27.01
N VAL A 184 9.36 14.03 -26.33
CA VAL A 184 9.30 14.07 -24.87
C VAL A 184 8.37 12.98 -24.38
N ALA A 185 8.89 12.11 -23.52
CA ALA A 185 8.10 11.12 -22.79
C ALA A 185 8.02 11.52 -21.32
N ILE A 186 6.80 11.64 -20.80
CA ILE A 186 6.51 11.98 -19.41
C ILE A 186 5.74 10.81 -18.81
N ALA A 187 6.27 10.23 -17.74
CA ALA A 187 5.58 9.26 -16.92
C ALA A 187 5.63 9.74 -15.48
N GLY A 188 4.50 9.76 -14.79
CA GLY A 188 4.44 10.38 -13.47
C GLY A 188 3.28 9.90 -12.62
N VAL A 189 3.43 10.20 -11.33
CA VAL A 189 2.41 9.98 -10.32
C VAL A 189 2.40 11.16 -9.35
N TYR A 190 1.22 11.62 -8.98
CA TYR A 190 1.04 12.64 -7.95
C TYR A 190 -0.27 12.41 -7.20
N TYR A 191 -0.44 13.16 -6.11
CA TYR A 191 -1.64 13.14 -5.28
C TYR A 191 -2.44 14.44 -5.45
N THR A 192 -3.76 14.34 -5.51
CA THR A 192 -4.69 15.49 -5.65
C THR A 192 -5.02 16.14 -4.32
N ASP A 193 -4.80 15.44 -3.21
CA ASP A 193 -4.89 15.95 -1.85
C ASP A 193 -3.72 15.38 -1.01
N GLN A 194 -3.49 15.99 0.15
CA GLN A 194 -2.65 15.38 1.17
C GLN A 194 -3.53 14.37 1.93
N GLU A 195 -3.19 13.09 1.89
CA GLU A 195 -3.67 12.19 2.94
C GLU A 195 -2.91 12.57 4.21
N PRO A 196 -3.58 13.06 5.27
CA PRO A 196 -2.92 13.28 6.55
C PRO A 196 -2.32 11.94 6.99
N LEU A 197 -1.02 11.93 7.25
CA LEU A 197 -0.39 10.75 7.82
C LEU A 197 -1.02 10.55 9.19
N LYS A 198 -1.75 9.46 9.38
CA LYS A 198 -2.28 9.15 10.70
C LYS A 198 -1.21 8.43 11.50
N ARG A 199 -0.76 9.05 12.59
CA ARG A 199 0.20 8.46 13.51
C ARG A 199 -0.51 7.94 14.75
N ALA A 200 -0.23 6.69 15.10
CA ALA A 200 -0.59 6.16 16.41
C ALA A 200 0.33 6.80 17.47
N THR A 201 -0.25 7.35 18.52
CA THR A 201 0.46 7.95 19.66
C THR A 201 0.03 7.29 20.97
N ASN A 202 0.84 7.49 22.02
CA ASN A 202 0.54 6.99 23.35
C ASN A 202 -0.81 7.55 23.86
N ASP A 203 -1.36 6.92 24.90
CA ASP A 203 -2.54 7.43 25.60
C ASP A 203 -2.24 8.80 26.24
N VAL A 204 -2.69 9.88 25.59
CA VAL A 204 -2.45 11.26 26.02
C VAL A 204 -3.59 11.75 26.94
N ASN A 205 -4.75 11.09 26.89
CA ASN A 205 -5.98 11.47 27.59
C ASN A 205 -6.31 10.57 28.79
N GLY A 206 -5.53 9.53 29.04
CA GLY A 206 -5.62 8.64 30.21
C GLY A 206 -6.78 7.65 30.16
N ASP A 207 -7.29 7.32 28.97
CA ASP A 207 -8.43 6.40 28.80
C ASP A 207 -8.03 4.94 28.56
N GLY A 208 -6.72 4.65 28.58
CA GLY A 208 -6.13 3.34 28.35
C GLY A 208 -6.07 2.95 26.87
N LYS A 209 -6.31 3.86 25.92
CA LYS A 209 -6.31 3.57 24.48
C LYS A 209 -5.20 4.32 23.75
N ILE A 210 -4.73 3.70 22.66
CA ILE A 210 -3.80 4.32 21.72
C ILE A 210 -4.57 5.39 20.94
N ASN A 211 -4.02 6.61 20.91
CA ASN A 211 -4.60 7.71 20.15
C ASN A 211 -4.15 7.65 18.68
N ILE A 212 -5.01 8.07 17.77
CA ILE A 212 -4.64 8.29 16.36
C ILE A 212 -4.75 9.78 16.10
N VAL A 213 -3.62 10.40 15.76
CA VAL A 213 -3.53 11.82 15.43
C VAL A 213 -3.17 11.99 13.96
N ASP A 214 -3.66 13.05 13.35
CA ASP A 214 -3.17 13.50 12.05
C ASP A 214 -1.81 14.18 12.26
N ASP A 215 -0.83 13.90 11.40
CA ASP A 215 0.53 14.49 11.41
C ASP A 215 0.56 15.85 10.68
#